data_AF-A0A953RAY8-F1
#
_entry.id   AF-A0A953RAY8-F1
#
_cell.length_a   1.000
_cell.length_b   1.000
_cell.length_c   1.000
_cell.angle_alpha   90.00
_cell.angle_beta   90.00
_cell.angle_gamma   90.00
#
_symmetry.space_group_name_H-M   'P 1'
#
loop_
_entity.id
_entity.type
_entity.pdbx_description
1 polymer ?
#
loop_
_entity_poly.entity_id
_entity_poly.type
_entity_poly.pdbx_seq_one_letter_code
_entity_poly.pdbx_strand_id
1 'polypeptide(L)'
;MKLAILFVLSLALLGQAGSPEYFNPSHRVSGIGVARDDVSNDLLAVRTDRMIQSQTFAIMRDPMAVAGARRITSPKLVALFRKASQETGVAASLLEAIAYLESWGDPNAESPAGPRGIMQVSGATARSMGLKVIVTTRYKVTRERVLISNKGKRPKYRTITRKTPYVVSTRDERMMPERVIPAAAKYLAGMQQKFGAIDWAVFAYHCGQGCVTEMMELTRRARGIPKDGVSVPRMFFSASPAWNHELYEAIRQQMQRDYSPTYYFRVIRAEQLLALYRRDPNEFVSLAQEYRSDFVPTTVRSPHRLSVWLKRDDLVFQSCDDIRADAGKRLVKALDRPEYLGYRLDLSPNSPSDLEAFSEASPAAIGTLTYIAFETRRLHQEMNPRGEKFRPLAVTSLVEPAAYSRQLGQREGLSHCSGQVFDIDYASLPPGELECLRFVLNDLGWDGYLGFVEDGRDNLHIGCSPASRDFFATVFEESVGSRDAFGGN
;
A
#
# COMPACT_ATOMS: atom_id res chain seq x y z
N MET A 1 -45.09 27.75 -10.04
CA MET A 1 -44.45 27.67 -11.37
C MET A 1 -43.42 26.55 -11.30
N LYS A 2 -43.60 25.48 -12.09
CA LYS A 2 -42.77 24.27 -12.06
C LYS A 2 -41.45 24.56 -12.79
N LEU A 3 -40.30 24.38 -12.12
CA LEU A 3 -38.99 24.42 -12.77
C LEU A 3 -38.73 23.07 -13.43
N ALA A 4 -38.57 23.07 -14.76
CA ALA A 4 -38.15 21.93 -15.54
C ALA A 4 -36.62 21.79 -15.45
N ILE A 5 -36.16 20.63 -14.99
CA ILE A 5 -34.75 20.22 -15.01
C ILE A 5 -34.46 19.68 -16.41
N LEU A 6 -33.57 20.34 -17.14
CA LEU A 6 -33.13 19.93 -18.47
C LEU A 6 -32.03 18.87 -18.32
N PHE A 7 -32.34 17.61 -18.58
CA PHE A 7 -31.36 16.55 -18.78
C PHE A 7 -30.79 16.69 -20.20
N VAL A 8 -29.49 16.98 -20.32
CA VAL A 8 -28.79 16.91 -21.61
C VAL A 8 -28.41 15.45 -21.85
N LEU A 9 -29.26 14.73 -22.59
CA LEU A 9 -28.93 13.44 -23.19
C LEU A 9 -28.00 13.69 -24.39
N SER A 10 -26.73 13.33 -24.26
CA SER A 10 -25.84 13.17 -25.40
C SER A 10 -26.29 11.96 -26.22
N LEU A 11 -26.91 12.20 -27.38
CA LEU A 11 -27.16 11.18 -28.38
C LEU A 11 -25.83 10.65 -28.92
N ALA A 12 -25.43 9.45 -28.51
CA ALA A 12 -24.42 8.68 -29.21
C ALA A 12 -25.01 8.24 -30.56
N LEU A 13 -24.25 8.46 -31.65
CA LEU A 13 -24.59 7.93 -32.97
C LEU A 13 -24.73 6.41 -32.89
N LEU A 14 -25.90 5.90 -33.26
CA LEU A 14 -26.18 4.49 -33.53
C LEU A 14 -25.43 4.08 -34.81
N GLY A 15 -24.12 3.84 -34.68
CA GLY A 15 -23.41 2.92 -35.56
C GLY A 15 -23.62 1.50 -35.05
N GLN A 16 -23.89 0.55 -35.95
CA GLN A 16 -23.95 -0.88 -35.61
C GLN A 16 -22.61 -1.31 -34.98
N ALA A 17 -22.56 -1.35 -33.65
CA ALA A 17 -21.42 -1.87 -32.92
C ALA A 17 -21.52 -3.40 -32.94
N GLY A 18 -20.57 -4.07 -33.60
CA GLY A 18 -20.34 -5.48 -33.36
C GLY A 18 -20.14 -5.73 -31.86
N SER A 19 -20.45 -6.94 -31.39
CA SER A 19 -20.15 -7.36 -30.01
C SER A 19 -18.69 -7.00 -29.67
N PRO A 20 -18.42 -6.41 -28.49
CA PRO A 20 -17.06 -6.01 -28.13
C PRO A 20 -16.12 -7.21 -28.18
N GLU A 21 -14.91 -7.01 -28.73
CA GLU A 21 -13.89 -8.05 -28.94
C GLU A 21 -13.50 -8.77 -27.65
N TYR A 22 -13.66 -8.11 -26.50
CA TYR A 22 -13.48 -8.66 -25.17
C TYR A 22 -14.43 -8.03 -24.15
N PHE A 23 -14.49 -8.61 -22.95
CA PHE A 23 -15.32 -8.13 -21.84
C PHE A 23 -15.02 -6.67 -21.49
N ASN A 24 -16.04 -5.83 -21.38
CA ASN A 24 -15.93 -4.44 -20.98
C ASN A 24 -17.00 -4.13 -19.92
N PRO A 25 -16.62 -4.05 -18.63
CA PRO A 25 -17.57 -3.83 -17.55
C PRO A 25 -18.21 -2.45 -17.67
N SER A 26 -19.52 -2.37 -17.40
CA SER A 26 -20.22 -1.09 -17.34
C SER A 26 -19.98 -0.39 -16.00
N HIS A 27 -19.84 -1.18 -14.93
CA HIS A 27 -19.42 -0.71 -13.61
C HIS A 27 -17.89 -0.61 -13.52
N ARG A 28 -17.37 0.62 -13.54
CA ARG A 28 -15.91 0.88 -13.48
C ARG A 28 -15.52 1.85 -12.38
N VAL A 29 -14.30 1.65 -11.87
CA VAL A 29 -13.63 2.58 -10.97
C VAL A 29 -13.03 3.71 -11.79
N SER A 30 -13.44 4.94 -11.53
CA SER A 30 -12.95 6.12 -12.25
C SER A 30 -11.47 6.41 -11.94
N GLY A 31 -10.71 6.76 -12.99
CA GLY A 31 -9.31 7.20 -12.86
C GLY A 31 -8.28 6.10 -12.59
N ILE A 32 -8.62 4.83 -12.84
CA ILE A 32 -7.67 3.71 -12.73
C ILE A 32 -6.94 3.50 -14.07
N GLY A 33 -5.67 3.07 -14.02
CA GLY A 33 -4.96 2.62 -15.22
C GLY A 33 -4.83 3.74 -16.26
N VAL A 34 -5.32 3.46 -17.47
CA VAL A 34 -5.33 4.41 -18.61
C VAL A 34 -6.17 5.66 -18.32
N ALA A 35 -7.18 5.57 -17.44
CA ALA A 35 -8.05 6.70 -17.12
C ALA A 35 -7.38 7.78 -16.25
N ARG A 36 -6.08 7.65 -15.94
CA ARG A 36 -5.28 8.65 -15.22
C ARG A 36 -4.84 9.86 -16.06
N ASP A 37 -5.03 9.83 -17.40
CA ASP A 37 -4.63 10.95 -18.29
C ASP A 37 -5.40 12.25 -17.99
N ASP A 38 -6.68 12.15 -17.62
CA ASP A 38 -7.58 13.30 -17.44
C ASP A 38 -8.30 13.23 -16.09
N VAL A 39 -7.52 13.27 -15.00
CA VAL A 39 -8.08 13.29 -13.65
C VAL A 39 -8.62 14.70 -13.35
N SER A 40 -9.94 14.86 -13.32
CA SER A 40 -10.58 16.11 -12.90
C SER A 40 -10.25 16.45 -11.43
N ASN A 41 -10.46 17.71 -11.01
CA ASN A 41 -10.26 18.11 -9.61
C ASN A 41 -11.16 17.33 -8.64
N ASP A 42 -12.42 17.08 -9.02
CA ASP A 42 -13.37 16.33 -8.20
C ASP A 42 -12.95 14.87 -8.08
N LEU A 43 -12.53 14.24 -9.19
CA LEU A 43 -12.02 12.89 -9.17
C LEU A 43 -10.75 12.79 -8.34
N LEU A 44 -9.84 13.76 -8.47
CA LEU A 44 -8.63 13.81 -7.65
C LEU A 44 -8.99 13.86 -6.16
N ALA A 45 -9.96 14.67 -5.76
CA ALA A 45 -10.38 14.79 -4.37
C ALA A 45 -10.94 13.47 -3.83
N VAL A 46 -11.81 12.79 -4.59
CA VAL A 46 -12.37 11.48 -4.22
C VAL A 46 -11.27 10.43 -4.08
N ARG A 47 -10.33 10.36 -5.04
CA ARG A 47 -9.21 9.41 -4.98
C ARG A 47 -8.24 9.71 -3.85
N THR A 48 -8.01 10.99 -3.57
CA THR A 48 -7.21 11.44 -2.43
C THR A 48 -7.81 10.95 -1.12
N ASP A 49 -9.12 11.14 -0.92
CA ASP A 49 -9.79 10.65 0.29
C ASP A 49 -9.73 9.13 0.39
N ARG A 50 -10.04 8.39 -0.67
CA ARG A 50 -9.92 6.91 -0.67
C ARG A 50 -8.52 6.43 -0.30
N MET A 51 -7.49 7.07 -0.85
CA MET A 51 -6.09 6.76 -0.50
C MET A 51 -5.76 7.09 0.96
N ILE A 52 -6.28 8.19 1.49
CA ILE A 52 -6.17 8.52 2.94
C ILE A 52 -6.86 7.44 3.77
N GLN A 53 -8.10 7.07 3.46
CA GLN A 53 -8.84 6.05 4.19
C GLN A 53 -8.13 4.68 4.14
N SER A 54 -7.55 4.32 2.99
CA SER A 54 -6.84 3.06 2.82
C SER A 54 -5.55 2.96 3.66
N GLN A 55 -4.99 4.10 4.10
CA GLN A 55 -3.86 4.12 5.05
C GLN A 55 -4.24 3.67 6.46
N THR A 56 -5.53 3.55 6.80
CA THR A 56 -5.97 2.98 8.10
C THR A 56 -5.30 1.64 8.36
N PHE A 57 -5.24 0.78 7.33
CA PHE A 57 -4.56 -0.50 7.43
C PHE A 57 -3.09 -0.37 7.85
N ALA A 58 -2.33 0.51 7.19
CA ALA A 58 -0.89 0.64 7.42
C ALA A 58 -0.55 1.05 8.87
N ILE A 59 -1.45 1.83 9.48
CA ILE A 59 -1.32 2.39 10.83
C ILE A 59 -1.90 1.45 11.88
N MET A 60 -3.18 1.05 11.75
CA MET A 60 -3.91 0.29 12.78
C MET A 60 -3.44 -1.15 12.92
N ARG A 61 -2.78 -1.72 11.90
CA ARG A 61 -2.17 -3.05 11.97
C ARG A 61 -1.01 -3.16 12.97
N ASP A 62 -0.45 -2.04 13.43
CA ASP A 62 0.72 -2.01 14.31
C ASP A 62 0.32 -2.07 15.79
N PRO A 63 0.89 -2.98 16.62
CA PRO A 63 0.53 -3.12 18.04
C PRO A 63 0.71 -1.83 18.86
N MET A 64 1.53 -0.90 18.40
CA MET A 64 1.76 0.37 19.08
C MET A 64 0.68 1.42 18.81
N ALA A 65 -0.29 1.18 17.91
CA ALA A 65 -1.27 2.17 17.51
C ALA A 65 -2.02 2.81 18.70
N VAL A 66 -2.58 2.00 19.60
CA VAL A 66 -3.33 2.50 20.78
C VAL A 66 -2.41 3.17 21.80
N ALA A 67 -1.29 2.51 22.14
CA ALA A 67 -0.34 3.04 23.11
C ALA A 67 0.28 4.37 22.63
N GLY A 68 0.53 4.48 21.32
CA GLY A 68 1.04 5.69 20.70
C GLY A 68 0.04 6.84 20.73
N ALA A 69 -1.24 6.57 20.45
CA ALA A 69 -2.27 7.61 20.48
C ALA A 69 -2.37 8.19 21.90
N ARG A 70 -2.41 7.30 22.91
CA ARG A 70 -2.39 7.70 24.33
C ARG A 70 -1.18 8.56 24.70
N ARG A 71 0.01 8.23 24.21
CA ARG A 71 1.23 9.02 24.45
C ARG A 71 1.12 10.40 23.82
N ILE A 72 0.81 10.44 22.52
CA ILE A 72 0.70 11.67 21.72
C ILE A 72 -0.32 12.65 22.33
N THR A 73 -1.46 12.16 22.79
CA THR A 73 -2.51 13.00 23.39
C THR A 73 -2.29 13.31 24.87
N SER A 74 -1.13 12.98 25.45
CA SER A 74 -0.81 13.34 26.83
C SER A 74 -0.74 14.87 27.01
N PRO A 75 -1.15 15.43 28.17
CA PRO A 75 -1.16 16.89 28.39
C PRO A 75 0.19 17.56 28.13
N LYS A 76 1.30 16.88 28.49
CA LYS A 76 2.66 17.39 28.28
C LYS A 76 2.99 17.53 26.79
N LEU A 77 2.73 16.50 25.97
CA LEU A 77 3.03 16.55 24.54
C LEU A 77 2.08 17.50 23.81
N VAL A 78 0.78 17.47 24.13
CA VAL A 78 -0.21 18.41 23.57
C VAL A 78 0.19 19.86 23.81
N ALA A 79 0.70 20.20 25.00
CA ALA A 79 1.20 21.55 25.29
C ALA A 79 2.41 21.93 24.41
N LEU A 80 3.34 20.99 24.18
CA LEU A 80 4.50 21.21 23.31
C LEU A 80 4.10 21.41 21.84
N PHE A 81 3.21 20.56 21.31
CA PHE A 81 2.71 20.70 19.95
C PHE A 81 1.92 21.98 19.75
N ARG A 82 1.05 22.36 20.71
CA ARG A 82 0.32 23.63 20.69
C ARG A 82 1.27 24.82 20.67
N LYS A 83 2.29 24.82 21.54
CA LYS A 83 3.29 25.90 21.58
C LYS A 83 4.05 25.99 20.25
N ALA A 84 4.52 24.86 19.71
CA ALA A 84 5.21 24.83 18.43
C ALA A 84 4.31 25.35 17.29
N SER A 85 3.03 24.97 17.30
CA SER A 85 2.04 25.46 16.34
C SER A 85 1.83 26.97 16.42
N GLN A 86 1.71 27.53 17.63
CA GLN A 86 1.58 28.98 17.84
C GLN A 86 2.81 29.75 17.35
N GLU A 87 4.01 29.17 17.48
CA GLU A 87 5.26 29.81 17.04
C GLU A 87 5.48 29.79 15.52
N THR A 88 4.92 28.80 14.80
CA THR A 88 5.28 28.57 13.40
C THR A 88 4.11 28.60 12.42
N GLY A 89 2.87 28.53 12.91
CA GLY A 89 1.66 28.42 12.09
C GLY A 89 1.39 27.01 11.55
N VAL A 90 2.29 26.05 11.75
CA VAL A 90 2.04 24.63 11.39
C VAL A 90 1.01 24.06 12.36
N ALA A 91 -0.03 23.38 11.86
CA ALA A 91 -1.08 22.84 12.72
C ALA A 91 -0.54 21.85 13.76
N ALA A 92 -0.96 22.00 15.02
CA ALA A 92 -0.56 21.08 16.10
C ALA A 92 -0.97 19.63 15.79
N SER A 93 -2.14 19.43 15.20
CA SER A 93 -2.67 18.12 14.79
C SER A 93 -1.78 17.45 13.73
N LEU A 94 -1.21 18.22 12.81
CA LEU A 94 -0.25 17.72 11.82
C LEU A 94 1.07 17.27 12.49
N LEU A 95 1.59 18.07 13.44
CA LEU A 95 2.82 17.73 14.17
C LEU A 95 2.65 16.46 15.02
N GLU A 96 1.48 16.31 15.64
CA GLU A 96 1.09 15.11 16.38
C GLU A 96 1.00 13.88 15.47
N ALA A 97 0.40 14.03 14.30
CA ALA A 97 0.27 12.96 13.30
C ALA A 97 1.65 12.49 12.80
N ILE A 98 2.57 13.43 12.53
CA ILE A 98 3.96 13.11 12.19
C ILE A 98 4.64 12.35 13.35
N ALA A 99 4.60 12.88 14.57
CA ALA A 99 5.19 12.21 15.74
C ALA A 99 4.60 10.81 16.00
N TYR A 100 3.30 10.64 15.72
CA TYR A 100 2.62 9.36 15.85
C TYR A 100 3.12 8.33 14.85
N LEU A 101 3.32 8.72 13.59
CA LEU A 101 3.86 7.83 12.56
C LEU A 101 5.36 7.55 12.70
N GLU A 102 6.12 8.56 13.12
CA GLU A 102 7.57 8.46 13.22
C GLU A 102 8.01 7.56 14.39
N SER A 103 7.36 7.65 15.55
CA SER A 103 7.80 6.90 16.73
C SER A 103 6.69 6.39 17.65
N TRP A 104 5.43 6.50 17.23
CA TRP A 104 4.29 6.26 18.11
C TRP A 104 4.37 7.13 19.38
N GLY A 105 4.92 8.34 19.29
CA GLY A 105 5.11 9.23 20.44
C GLY A 105 6.20 8.80 21.44
N ASP A 106 7.09 7.87 21.08
CA ASP A 106 8.23 7.49 21.91
C ASP A 106 9.39 8.50 21.76
N PRO A 107 9.78 9.25 22.81
CA PRO A 107 10.92 10.16 22.77
C PRO A 107 12.28 9.47 22.71
N ASN A 108 12.33 8.16 22.99
CA ASN A 108 13.55 7.37 23.01
C ASN A 108 13.68 6.45 21.79
N ALA A 109 12.81 6.58 20.79
CA ALA A 109 12.85 5.74 19.61
C ALA A 109 14.18 5.91 18.85
N GLU A 110 14.82 4.80 18.53
CA GLU A 110 16.06 4.77 17.74
C GLU A 110 15.88 3.91 16.49
N SER A 111 16.22 4.46 15.34
CA SER A 111 16.24 3.73 14.08
C SER A 111 17.66 3.22 13.78
N PRO A 112 17.81 1.97 13.31
CA PRO A 112 19.08 1.47 12.78
C PRO A 112 19.65 2.32 11.65
N ALA A 113 18.80 3.04 10.90
CA ALA A 113 19.20 3.95 9.84
C ALA A 113 19.76 5.30 10.35
N GLY A 114 19.68 5.57 11.66
CA GLY A 114 20.23 6.77 12.30
C GLY A 114 19.26 7.85 12.80
N PRO A 115 18.01 7.97 12.29
CA PRO A 115 16.97 8.80 12.91
C PRO A 115 16.71 8.46 14.37
N ARG A 116 16.37 9.48 15.18
CA ARG A 116 16.15 9.34 16.62
C ARG A 116 15.06 10.25 17.17
N GLY A 117 14.46 9.81 18.26
CA GLY A 117 13.51 10.55 19.10
C GLY A 117 12.10 10.62 18.54
N ILE A 118 11.26 11.41 19.20
CA ILE A 118 9.81 11.46 18.91
C ILE A 118 9.47 11.89 17.47
N MET A 119 10.37 12.63 16.83
CA MET A 119 10.20 13.13 15.46
C MET A 119 11.08 12.39 14.43
N GLN A 120 11.78 11.32 14.84
CA GLN A 120 12.75 10.57 14.03
C GLN A 120 13.65 11.45 13.15
N VAL A 121 14.43 12.32 13.81
CA VAL A 121 15.29 13.28 13.09
C VAL A 121 16.68 12.68 12.84
N SER A 122 17.16 12.73 11.60
CA SER A 122 18.52 12.30 11.25
C SER A 122 19.58 13.20 11.90
N GLY A 123 20.82 12.74 12.04
CA GLY A 123 21.90 13.57 12.59
C GLY A 123 22.21 14.81 11.73
N ALA A 124 22.07 14.72 10.41
CA ALA A 124 22.26 15.84 9.50
C ALA A 124 21.12 16.86 9.61
N THR A 125 19.88 16.37 9.65
CA THR A 125 18.68 17.19 9.82
C THR A 125 18.66 17.89 11.18
N ALA A 126 19.13 17.24 12.24
CA ALA A 126 19.25 17.86 13.56
C ALA A 126 20.17 19.10 13.52
N ARG A 127 21.29 19.02 12.78
CA ARG A 127 22.20 20.16 12.61
C ARG A 127 21.55 21.29 11.80
N SER A 128 20.82 20.99 10.73
CA SER A 128 20.10 22.02 9.96
C SER A 128 18.97 22.67 10.76
N MET A 129 18.38 21.93 11.71
CA MET A 129 17.40 22.42 12.67
C MET A 129 18.01 23.18 13.87
N GLY A 130 19.34 23.25 13.99
CA GLY A 130 20.03 23.88 15.12
C GLY A 130 20.01 23.08 16.42
N LEU A 131 19.68 21.79 16.38
CA LEU A 131 19.71 20.88 17.52
C LEU A 131 21.15 20.41 17.81
N LYS A 132 21.48 20.30 19.09
CA LYS A 132 22.81 19.85 19.54
C LYS A 132 22.85 18.32 19.65
N VAL A 133 23.75 17.70 18.89
CA VAL A 133 24.11 16.28 19.01
C VAL A 133 25.57 16.21 19.43
N ILE A 134 25.81 16.11 20.74
CA ILE A 134 27.14 16.05 21.34
C ILE A 134 27.50 14.58 21.54
N VAL A 135 28.58 14.19 20.87
CA VAL A 135 29.13 12.84 20.97
C VAL A 135 30.52 12.87 21.60
N THR A 136 30.87 11.80 22.30
CA THR A 136 32.19 11.61 22.90
C THR A 136 32.77 10.28 22.43
N THR A 137 33.98 10.34 21.89
CA THR A 137 34.73 9.14 21.52
C THR A 137 35.30 8.48 22.76
N ARG A 138 34.85 7.26 23.05
CA ARG A 138 35.42 6.36 24.04
C ARG A 138 36.25 5.28 23.36
N TYR A 139 37.06 4.56 24.13
CA TYR A 139 37.92 3.50 23.58
C TYR A 139 37.67 2.20 24.34
N LYS A 140 37.36 1.13 23.59
CA LYS A 140 37.37 -0.23 24.11
C LYS A 140 38.79 -0.76 24.01
N VAL A 141 39.39 -1.08 25.15
CA VAL A 141 40.76 -1.60 25.21
C VAL A 141 40.67 -3.12 25.30
N THR A 142 41.10 -3.82 24.24
CA THR A 142 41.22 -5.29 24.24
C THR A 142 42.70 -5.66 24.26
N ARG A 143 43.05 -6.65 25.08
CA ARG A 143 44.41 -7.21 25.12
C ARG A 143 44.38 -8.60 24.51
N GLU A 144 45.18 -8.81 23.49
CA GLU A 144 45.23 -10.06 22.74
C GLU A 144 46.65 -10.62 22.76
N ARG A 145 46.80 -11.91 23.07
CA ARG A 145 48.10 -12.60 23.00
C ARG A 145 48.31 -13.08 21.58
N VAL A 146 49.21 -12.41 20.86
CA VAL A 146 49.53 -12.78 19.47
C VAL A 146 50.86 -13.54 19.44
N LEU A 147 50.88 -14.63 18.68
CA LEU A 147 52.09 -15.41 18.43
C LEU A 147 53.05 -14.58 17.56
N ILE A 148 54.32 -14.51 17.95
CA ILE A 148 55.37 -13.88 17.14
C ILE A 148 56.28 -14.96 16.59
N SER A 149 56.59 -14.85 15.29
CA SER A 149 57.62 -15.65 14.63
C SER A 149 58.97 -15.50 15.33
N ASN A 150 59.60 -16.63 15.66
CA ASN A 150 60.94 -16.68 16.23
C ASN A 150 61.71 -17.84 15.58
N LYS A 151 63.03 -17.68 15.39
CA LYS A 151 63.90 -18.71 14.79
C LYS A 151 64.22 -19.90 15.73
N GLY A 152 63.63 -19.93 16.94
CA GLY A 152 63.83 -21.00 17.93
C GLY A 152 62.62 -21.93 18.03
N LYS A 153 62.85 -23.20 18.44
CA LYS A 153 61.84 -24.28 18.52
C LYS A 153 60.66 -24.05 19.50
N ARG A 154 60.53 -22.90 20.18
CA ARG A 154 59.44 -22.62 21.14
C ARG A 154 58.61 -21.39 20.73
N PRO A 155 57.27 -21.48 20.73
CA PRO A 155 56.39 -20.36 20.39
C PRO A 155 56.52 -19.21 21.39
N LYS A 156 56.74 -17.98 20.90
CA LYS A 156 56.83 -16.76 21.73
C LYS A 156 55.58 -15.91 21.50
N TYR A 157 54.95 -15.46 22.58
CA TYR A 157 53.75 -14.64 22.52
C TYR A 157 54.07 -13.20 22.94
N ARG A 158 53.38 -12.23 22.34
CA ARG A 158 53.33 -10.84 22.81
C ARG A 158 51.89 -10.43 23.03
N THR A 159 51.64 -9.83 24.19
CA THR A 159 50.36 -9.17 24.45
C THR A 159 50.32 -7.86 23.69
N ILE A 160 49.41 -7.75 22.73
CA ILE A 160 49.14 -6.51 22.00
C ILE A 160 47.91 -5.86 22.63
N THR A 161 47.99 -4.55 22.88
CA THR A 161 46.85 -3.75 23.33
C THR A 161 46.22 -3.08 22.12
N ARG A 162 44.96 -3.41 21.82
CA ARG A 162 44.18 -2.79 20.76
C ARG A 162 43.17 -1.83 21.39
N LYS A 163 43.23 -0.55 21.02
CA LYS A 163 42.23 0.46 21.40
C LYS A 163 41.27 0.64 20.22
N THR A 164 40.04 0.16 20.36
CA THR A 164 39.00 0.34 19.36
C THR A 164 38.13 1.53 19.76
N PRO A 165 38.12 2.65 19.00
CA PRO A 165 37.26 3.79 19.31
C PRO A 165 35.79 3.40 19.11
N TYR A 166 34.91 3.89 19.99
CA TYR A 166 33.46 3.85 19.83
C TYR A 166 32.85 5.17 20.28
N VAL A 167 31.79 5.61 19.61
CA VAL A 167 31.17 6.91 19.85
C VAL A 167 29.96 6.75 20.77
N VAL A 168 29.91 7.52 21.85
CA VAL A 168 28.76 7.57 22.76
C VAL A 168 28.13 8.96 22.70
N SER A 169 26.81 9.03 22.53
CA SER A 169 26.11 10.31 22.63
C SER A 169 26.05 10.74 24.10
N THR A 170 26.63 11.89 24.42
CA THR A 170 26.56 12.48 25.77
C THR A 170 25.38 13.42 25.91
N ARG A 171 24.93 14.04 24.81
CA ARG A 171 23.69 14.80 24.75
C ARG A 171 23.13 14.76 23.33
N ASP A 172 21.93 14.23 23.17
CA ASP A 172 21.22 14.20 21.88
C ASP A 172 19.90 14.95 22.01
N GLU A 173 19.84 16.20 21.56
CA GLU A 173 18.61 17.01 21.65
C GLU A 173 17.46 16.46 20.76
N ARG A 174 17.74 15.51 19.87
CA ARG A 174 16.70 14.79 19.12
C ARG A 174 15.80 13.95 20.03
N MET A 175 16.35 13.47 21.15
CA MET A 175 15.65 12.64 22.14
C MET A 175 14.87 13.47 23.18
N MET A 176 14.87 14.80 23.03
CA MET A 176 14.24 15.74 23.95
C MET A 176 13.03 16.41 23.29
N PRO A 177 11.78 15.98 23.58
CA PRO A 177 10.58 16.50 22.95
C PRO A 177 10.49 18.03 22.96
N GLU A 178 10.85 18.67 24.07
CA GLU A 178 10.84 20.13 24.23
C GLU A 178 11.84 20.88 23.34
N ARG A 179 12.81 20.17 22.75
CA ARG A 179 13.78 20.71 21.80
C ARG A 179 13.40 20.34 20.36
N VAL A 180 13.14 19.05 20.11
CA VAL A 180 12.95 18.54 18.74
C VAL A 180 11.59 18.90 18.15
N ILE A 181 10.50 18.99 18.94
CA ILE A 181 9.17 19.32 18.41
C ILE A 181 9.13 20.75 17.85
N PRO A 182 9.55 21.81 18.60
CA PRO A 182 9.59 23.16 18.04
C PRO A 182 10.55 23.28 16.84
N ALA A 183 11.66 22.54 16.86
CA ALA A 183 12.64 22.54 15.78
C ALA A 183 12.07 21.90 14.49
N ALA A 184 11.37 20.78 14.63
CA ALA A 184 10.68 20.12 13.52
C ALA A 184 9.55 20.99 12.94
N ALA A 185 8.78 21.67 13.80
CA ALA A 185 7.74 22.61 13.36
C ALA A 185 8.31 23.78 12.56
N LYS A 186 9.45 24.35 13.00
CA LYS A 186 10.14 25.43 12.25
C LYS A 186 10.68 24.93 10.92
N TYR A 187 11.22 23.72 10.89
CA TYR A 187 11.71 23.10 9.66
C TYR A 187 10.58 22.85 8.65
N LEU A 188 9.43 22.32 9.11
CA LEU A 188 8.23 22.15 8.28
C LEU A 188 7.70 23.48 7.74
N ALA A 189 7.61 24.52 8.59
CA ALA A 189 7.20 25.86 8.15
C ALA A 189 8.13 26.43 7.07
N GLY A 190 9.44 26.27 7.23
CA GLY A 190 10.43 26.67 6.22
C GLY A 190 10.28 25.89 4.91
N MET A 191 9.99 24.59 4.97
CA MET A 191 9.72 23.78 3.78
C MET A 191 8.41 24.17 3.11
N GLN A 192 7.36 24.47 3.87
CA GLN A 192 6.09 24.96 3.34
C GLN A 192 6.29 26.28 2.60
N GLN A 193 7.07 27.21 3.18
CA GLN A 193 7.41 28.46 2.51
C GLN A 193 8.24 28.22 1.24
N LYS A 194 9.20 27.30 1.28
CA LYS A 194 10.07 26.98 0.13
C LYS A 194 9.32 26.32 -1.03
N PHE A 195 8.45 25.36 -0.75
CA PHE A 195 7.74 24.58 -1.77
C PHE A 195 6.34 25.08 -2.08
N GLY A 196 5.84 26.07 -1.33
CA GLY A 196 4.57 26.76 -1.57
C GLY A 196 3.34 26.08 -0.96
N ALA A 197 3.44 24.83 -0.51
CA ALA A 197 2.32 24.10 0.07
C ALA A 197 2.76 23.10 1.16
N ILE A 198 1.83 22.81 2.08
CA ILE A 198 2.07 21.96 3.26
C ILE A 198 2.20 20.49 2.89
N ASP A 199 1.52 20.02 1.85
CA ASP A 199 1.63 18.64 1.35
C ASP A 199 3.06 18.33 0.87
N TRP A 200 3.68 19.25 0.11
CA TRP A 200 5.07 19.15 -0.30
C TRP A 200 6.05 19.26 0.87
N ALA A 201 5.73 20.06 1.89
CA ALA A 201 6.55 20.12 3.10
C ALA A 201 6.51 18.80 3.89
N VAL A 202 5.34 18.18 4.01
CA VAL A 202 5.17 16.86 4.63
C VAL A 202 5.91 15.80 3.82
N PHE A 203 5.80 15.81 2.48
CA PHE A 203 6.55 14.91 1.61
C PHE A 203 8.07 15.09 1.80
N ALA A 204 8.56 16.35 1.81
CA ALA A 204 9.96 16.68 2.00
C ALA A 204 10.52 16.26 3.36
N TYR A 205 9.67 16.22 4.39
CA TYR A 205 10.04 15.75 5.72
C TYR A 205 10.57 14.31 5.68
N HIS A 206 9.95 13.46 4.85
CA HIS A 206 10.28 12.04 4.74
C HIS A 206 11.32 11.75 3.64
N CYS A 207 11.10 12.23 2.40
CA CYS A 207 11.98 11.88 1.27
C CYS A 207 13.24 12.76 1.15
N GLY A 208 13.23 13.93 1.81
CA GLY A 208 14.24 14.98 1.68
C GLY A 208 13.96 16.00 0.57
N GLN A 209 14.55 17.19 0.71
CA GLN A 209 14.27 18.33 -0.18
C GLN A 209 14.70 18.11 -1.64
N GLY A 210 15.78 17.34 -1.88
CA GLY A 210 16.25 17.03 -3.24
C GLY A 210 15.22 16.20 -4.00
N CYS A 211 14.67 15.17 -3.34
CA CYS A 211 13.61 14.35 -3.92
C CYS A 211 12.36 15.20 -4.20
N VAL A 212 11.89 16.06 -3.29
CA VAL A 212 10.74 16.96 -3.59
C VAL A 212 11.00 17.85 -4.79
N THR A 213 12.22 18.41 -4.91
CA THR A 213 12.56 19.27 -6.04
C THR A 213 12.40 18.51 -7.37
N GLU A 214 12.93 17.29 -7.44
CA GLU A 214 12.79 16.42 -8.61
C GLU A 214 11.32 16.05 -8.90
N MET A 215 10.57 15.61 -7.87
CA MET A 215 9.17 15.21 -8.03
C MET A 215 8.28 16.36 -8.48
N MET A 216 8.48 17.58 -7.96
CA MET A 216 7.74 18.76 -8.39
C MET A 216 8.05 19.13 -9.85
N GLU A 217 9.31 19.04 -10.28
CA GLU A 217 9.70 19.29 -11.67
C GLU A 217 9.10 18.26 -12.63
N LEU A 218 9.12 16.98 -12.28
CA LEU A 218 8.44 15.93 -13.04
C LEU A 218 6.93 16.17 -13.14
N THR A 219 6.31 16.57 -12.02
CA THR A 219 4.87 16.86 -11.98
C THR A 219 4.51 18.09 -12.83
N ARG A 220 5.34 19.14 -12.83
CA ARG A 220 5.12 20.33 -13.67
C ARG A 220 5.20 20.04 -15.17
N ARG A 221 6.05 19.08 -15.56
CA ARG A 221 6.24 18.66 -16.95
C ARG A 221 5.22 17.61 -17.42
N ALA A 222 4.53 16.97 -16.48
CA ALA A 222 3.57 15.93 -16.79
C ALA A 222 2.35 16.48 -17.55
N ARG A 223 1.91 15.70 -18.54
CA ARG A 223 0.70 15.92 -19.33
C ARG A 223 -0.53 15.92 -18.42
N GLY A 224 -1.50 16.77 -18.74
CA GLY A 224 -2.80 16.81 -18.07
C GLY A 224 -2.80 17.53 -16.70
N ILE A 225 -1.69 18.15 -16.30
CA ILE A 225 -1.56 18.83 -15.01
C ILE A 225 -1.53 20.36 -15.20
N PRO A 226 -2.50 21.11 -14.63
CA PRO A 226 -2.45 22.57 -14.59
C PRO A 226 -1.24 23.09 -13.80
N LYS A 227 -0.66 24.22 -14.21
CA LYS A 227 0.54 24.80 -13.56
C LYS A 227 0.34 25.13 -12.08
N ASP A 228 -0.88 25.53 -11.71
CA ASP A 228 -1.32 25.81 -10.35
C ASP A 228 -1.88 24.57 -9.63
N GLY A 229 -2.03 23.45 -10.32
CA GLY A 229 -2.55 22.18 -9.80
C GLY A 229 -1.49 21.21 -9.26
N VAL A 230 -0.25 21.66 -9.05
CA VAL A 230 0.89 20.83 -8.64
C VAL A 230 0.83 20.54 -7.14
N SER A 231 0.26 19.39 -6.79
CA SER A 231 0.15 18.87 -5.42
C SER A 231 0.66 17.43 -5.32
N VAL A 232 0.91 16.95 -4.09
CA VAL A 232 1.31 15.55 -3.87
C VAL A 232 0.26 14.55 -4.38
N PRO A 233 -1.06 14.75 -4.15
CA PRO A 233 -2.06 13.88 -4.76
C PRO A 233 -2.03 13.91 -6.28
N ARG A 234 -1.88 15.09 -6.89
CA ARG A 234 -1.81 15.20 -8.36
C ARG A 234 -0.60 14.45 -8.91
N MET A 235 0.57 14.65 -8.31
CA MET A 235 1.80 13.90 -8.63
C MET A 235 1.53 12.39 -8.62
N PHE A 236 0.84 11.90 -7.58
CA PHE A 236 0.59 10.46 -7.40
C PHE A 236 -0.40 9.87 -8.40
N PHE A 237 -1.51 10.57 -8.66
CA PHE A 237 -2.64 10.05 -9.44
C PHE A 237 -2.57 10.38 -10.94
N SER A 238 -1.71 11.30 -11.36
CA SER A 238 -1.52 11.62 -12.79
C SER A 238 -0.40 10.82 -13.46
N ALA A 239 0.24 9.89 -12.74
CA ALA A 239 1.32 9.06 -13.27
C ALA A 239 0.83 7.63 -13.53
N SER A 240 1.22 7.04 -14.66
CA SER A 240 0.98 5.63 -15.00
C SER A 240 2.05 5.13 -15.97
N PRO A 241 2.13 3.81 -16.23
CA PRO A 241 2.98 3.26 -17.27
C PRO A 241 2.69 3.86 -18.67
N ALA A 242 1.42 4.15 -18.99
CA ALA A 242 1.02 4.74 -20.26
C ALA A 242 1.24 6.26 -20.32
N TRP A 243 1.01 6.95 -19.20
CA TRP A 243 1.00 8.42 -19.12
C TRP A 243 2.00 8.92 -18.10
N ASN A 244 2.83 9.90 -18.49
CA ASN A 244 3.82 10.51 -17.59
C ASN A 244 4.81 9.47 -17.03
N HIS A 245 5.34 8.60 -17.89
CA HIS A 245 6.20 7.47 -17.54
C HIS A 245 7.43 7.85 -16.69
N GLU A 246 8.09 8.98 -16.99
CA GLU A 246 9.23 9.48 -16.19
C GLU A 246 8.83 9.75 -14.73
N LEU A 247 7.65 10.35 -14.52
CA LEU A 247 7.10 10.59 -13.18
C LEU A 247 6.68 9.27 -12.50
N TYR A 248 6.06 8.36 -13.24
CA TYR A 248 5.70 7.04 -12.74
C TYR A 248 6.92 6.25 -12.25
N GLU A 249 8.01 6.21 -13.02
CA GLU A 249 9.26 5.56 -12.64
C GLU A 249 9.89 6.20 -11.40
N ALA A 250 9.89 7.54 -11.32
CA ALA A 250 10.38 8.24 -10.14
C ALA A 250 9.55 7.87 -8.88
N ILE A 251 8.21 7.79 -9.00
CA ILE A 251 7.34 7.33 -7.91
C ILE A 251 7.71 5.91 -7.50
N ARG A 252 7.86 4.97 -8.45
CA ARG A 252 8.24 3.58 -8.15
C ARG A 252 9.56 3.49 -7.39
N GLN A 253 10.58 4.23 -7.82
CA GLN A 253 11.88 4.24 -7.17
C GLN A 253 11.77 4.71 -5.71
N GLN A 254 11.00 5.78 -5.44
CA GLN A 254 10.77 6.24 -4.08
C GLN A 254 9.89 5.30 -3.27
N MET A 255 8.94 4.58 -3.90
CA MET A 255 8.18 3.52 -3.24
C MET A 255 9.09 2.38 -2.76
N GLN A 256 10.02 1.92 -3.61
CA GLN A 256 10.97 0.85 -3.28
C GLN A 256 11.95 1.26 -2.18
N ARG A 257 12.34 2.53 -2.13
CA ARG A 257 13.25 3.05 -1.12
C ARG A 257 12.64 3.05 0.28
N ASP A 258 11.50 3.72 0.44
CA ASP A 258 10.91 3.95 1.78
C ASP A 258 9.41 4.30 1.77
N TYR A 259 8.70 4.13 0.66
CA TYR A 259 7.27 4.49 0.52
C TYR A 259 6.99 5.99 0.74
N SER A 260 7.96 6.88 0.50
CA SER A 260 7.78 8.34 0.56
C SER A 260 6.53 8.85 -0.17
N PRO A 261 6.16 8.35 -1.38
CA PRO A 261 4.99 8.86 -2.09
C PRO A 261 3.66 8.72 -1.36
N THR A 262 3.56 7.82 -0.36
CA THR A 262 2.34 7.66 0.45
C THR A 262 2.35 8.46 1.75
N TYR A 263 3.47 9.08 2.11
CA TYR A 263 3.67 9.65 3.46
C TYR A 263 2.68 10.77 3.78
N TYR A 264 2.40 11.66 2.82
CA TYR A 264 1.39 12.71 2.98
C TYR A 264 0.02 12.12 3.37
N PHE A 265 -0.46 11.12 2.61
CA PHE A 265 -1.75 10.49 2.88
C PHE A 265 -1.76 9.77 4.24
N ARG A 266 -0.64 9.14 4.62
CA ARG A 266 -0.48 8.51 5.94
C ARG A 266 -0.60 9.54 7.06
N VAL A 267 0.05 10.70 6.92
CA VAL A 267 0.00 11.79 7.90
C VAL A 267 -1.43 12.33 8.05
N ILE A 268 -2.13 12.60 6.95
CA ILE A 268 -3.53 13.06 7.02
C ILE A 268 -4.41 11.99 7.67
N ARG A 269 -4.19 10.70 7.37
CA ARG A 269 -4.95 9.63 8.04
C ARG A 269 -4.65 9.53 9.53
N ALA A 270 -3.38 9.65 9.92
CA ALA A 270 -2.97 9.67 11.32
C ALA A 270 -3.62 10.84 12.07
N GLU A 271 -3.75 12.01 11.44
CA GLU A 271 -4.46 13.15 12.01
C GLU A 271 -5.94 12.84 12.29
N GLN A 272 -6.64 12.25 11.31
CA GLN A 272 -8.04 11.82 11.46
C GLN A 272 -8.19 10.78 12.59
N LEU A 273 -7.26 9.84 12.69
CA LEU A 273 -7.28 8.78 13.71
C LEU A 273 -7.00 9.35 15.12
N LEU A 274 -6.08 10.30 15.26
CA LEU A 274 -5.86 10.97 16.55
C LEU A 274 -7.05 11.86 16.95
N ALA A 275 -7.74 12.47 15.98
CA ALA A 275 -9.00 13.17 16.23
C ALA A 275 -10.09 12.20 16.72
N LEU A 276 -10.19 11.01 16.11
CA LEU A 276 -11.06 9.93 16.57
C LEU A 276 -10.72 9.53 18.01
N TYR A 277 -9.45 9.27 18.33
CA TYR A 277 -9.03 8.89 19.69
C TYR A 277 -9.41 9.94 20.75
N ARG A 278 -9.36 11.22 20.41
CA ARG A 278 -9.78 12.30 21.33
C ARG A 278 -11.28 12.33 21.57
N ARG A 279 -12.06 12.10 20.51
CA ARG A 279 -13.52 12.13 20.54
C ARG A 279 -14.08 10.89 21.23
N ASP A 280 -13.59 9.73 20.83
CA ASP A 280 -14.01 8.43 21.32
C ASP A 280 -12.82 7.44 21.35
N PRO A 281 -12.12 7.34 22.50
CA PRO A 281 -11.04 6.37 22.67
C PRO A 281 -11.48 4.91 22.49
N ASN A 282 -12.74 4.58 22.78
CA ASN A 282 -13.24 3.21 22.68
C ASN A 282 -13.44 2.84 21.21
N GLU A 283 -14.06 3.72 20.41
CA GLU A 283 -14.19 3.55 18.96
C GLU A 283 -12.81 3.37 18.29
N PHE A 284 -11.81 4.16 18.71
CA PHE A 284 -10.44 3.98 18.23
C PHE A 284 -9.84 2.60 18.59
N VAL A 285 -10.05 2.13 19.81
CA VAL A 285 -9.55 0.82 20.26
C VAL A 285 -10.24 -0.31 19.49
N SER A 286 -11.56 -0.23 19.31
CA SER A 286 -12.32 -1.18 18.48
C SER A 286 -11.79 -1.21 17.05
N LEU A 287 -11.56 -0.05 16.44
CA LEU A 287 -10.96 0.04 15.10
C LEU A 287 -9.56 -0.61 15.07
N ALA A 288 -8.69 -0.33 16.05
CA ALA A 288 -7.37 -0.95 16.11
C ALA A 288 -7.41 -2.48 16.27
N GLN A 289 -8.50 -3.00 16.85
CA GLN A 289 -8.74 -4.42 17.07
C GLN A 289 -9.31 -5.10 15.82
N GLU A 290 -10.19 -4.44 15.05
CA GLU A 290 -10.64 -4.89 13.73
C GLU A 290 -9.48 -5.14 12.77
N TYR A 291 -8.45 -4.29 12.87
CA TYR A 291 -7.22 -4.39 12.08
C TYR A 291 -6.18 -5.40 12.59
N ARG A 292 -6.58 -6.27 13.53
CA ARG A 292 -5.79 -7.44 13.95
C ARG A 292 -6.16 -8.67 13.13
N SER A 293 -5.12 -9.42 12.78
CA SER A 293 -5.26 -10.72 12.15
C SER A 293 -5.44 -11.81 13.21
N ASP A 294 -6.36 -12.73 12.97
CA ASP A 294 -6.60 -13.92 13.81
C ASP A 294 -5.54 -15.01 13.58
N PHE A 295 -4.69 -14.83 12.58
CA PHE A 295 -3.71 -15.83 12.13
C PHE A 295 -2.32 -15.60 12.72
N VAL A 296 -2.08 -14.46 13.38
CA VAL A 296 -0.80 -14.15 14.05
C VAL A 296 -1.02 -13.68 15.48
N PRO A 297 -0.02 -13.82 16.37
CA PRO A 297 -0.13 -13.28 17.73
C PRO A 297 -0.41 -11.76 17.73
N THR A 298 -1.21 -11.29 18.68
CA THR A 298 -1.60 -9.87 18.80
C THR A 298 -0.43 -8.91 19.05
N THR A 299 0.69 -9.43 19.55
CA THR A 299 1.95 -8.71 19.75
C THR A 299 2.70 -8.44 18.44
N VAL A 300 2.31 -9.11 17.35
CA VAL A 300 2.94 -8.98 16.04
C VAL A 300 2.09 -8.07 15.16
N ARG A 301 2.76 -7.27 14.34
CA ARG A 301 2.11 -6.45 13.31
C ARG A 301 1.42 -7.37 12.31
N SER A 302 0.11 -7.18 12.08
CA SER A 302 -0.62 -8.00 11.08
C SER A 302 0.02 -7.87 9.71
N PRO A 303 0.21 -8.92 8.90
CA PRO A 303 1.16 -8.92 7.78
C PRO A 303 0.68 -8.19 6.50
N HIS A 304 -0.60 -8.31 6.14
CA HIS A 304 -1.19 -7.67 4.94
C HIS A 304 -2.71 -7.54 5.10
N ARG A 305 -3.37 -6.86 4.15
CA ARG A 305 -4.80 -6.55 4.24
C ARG A 305 -5.68 -7.81 4.27
N LEU A 306 -5.34 -8.80 3.44
CA LEU A 306 -6.09 -10.06 3.38
C LEU A 306 -6.13 -10.78 4.73
N SER A 307 -5.00 -10.81 5.47
CA SER A 307 -4.93 -11.41 6.81
C SER A 307 -5.81 -10.75 7.88
N VAL A 308 -6.32 -9.54 7.59
CA VAL A 308 -7.20 -8.77 8.47
C VAL A 308 -8.66 -8.86 8.00
N TRP A 309 -8.88 -8.87 6.68
CA TRP A 309 -10.22 -8.97 6.08
C TRP A 309 -10.81 -10.36 6.13
N LEU A 310 -9.98 -11.40 6.10
CA LEU A 310 -10.38 -12.77 6.35
C LEU A 310 -10.23 -13.08 7.84
N LYS A 311 -11.27 -13.67 8.43
CA LYS A 311 -11.30 -14.20 9.79
C LYS A 311 -11.30 -15.72 9.75
N ARG A 312 -11.02 -16.35 10.89
CA ARG A 312 -11.02 -17.84 10.97
C ARG A 312 -12.38 -18.43 10.60
N ASP A 313 -13.46 -17.74 10.96
CA ASP A 313 -14.83 -18.17 10.68
C ASP A 313 -15.21 -18.07 9.20
N ASP A 314 -14.43 -17.34 8.39
CA ASP A 314 -14.61 -17.30 6.93
C ASP A 314 -14.06 -18.57 6.24
N LEU A 315 -13.22 -19.38 6.91
CA LEU A 315 -12.57 -20.56 6.33
C LEU A 315 -13.49 -21.79 6.37
N VAL A 316 -14.59 -21.73 5.63
CA VAL A 316 -15.72 -22.67 5.74
C VAL A 316 -15.55 -23.95 4.92
N PHE A 317 -14.68 -23.98 3.90
CA PHE A 317 -14.52 -25.13 3.00
C PHE A 317 -13.41 -26.08 3.47
N GLN A 318 -13.78 -27.17 4.14
CA GLN A 318 -12.82 -28.15 4.67
C GLN A 318 -12.54 -29.29 3.68
N SER A 319 -13.51 -29.61 2.82
CA SER A 319 -13.50 -30.71 1.86
C SER A 319 -14.09 -30.30 0.49
N CYS A 320 -13.83 -31.09 -0.55
CA CYS A 320 -14.46 -30.89 -1.87
C CYS A 320 -15.99 -31.03 -1.81
N ASP A 321 -16.52 -31.83 -0.87
CA ASP A 321 -17.96 -32.00 -0.70
C ASP A 321 -18.60 -30.74 -0.10
N ASP A 322 -17.91 -30.02 0.78
CA ASP A 322 -18.37 -28.71 1.28
C ASP A 322 -18.49 -27.70 0.13
N ILE A 323 -17.51 -27.69 -0.79
CA ILE A 323 -17.50 -26.82 -1.97
C ILE A 323 -18.69 -27.17 -2.87
N ARG A 324 -18.84 -28.45 -3.25
CA ARG A 324 -19.95 -28.93 -4.09
C ARG A 324 -21.32 -28.63 -3.49
N ALA A 325 -21.46 -28.76 -2.17
CA ALA A 325 -22.70 -28.47 -1.47
C ALA A 325 -23.07 -26.97 -1.48
N ASP A 326 -22.10 -26.11 -1.75
CA ASP A 326 -22.25 -24.66 -1.78
C ASP A 326 -22.22 -24.04 -3.19
N ALA A 327 -22.01 -24.86 -4.21
CA ALA A 327 -22.16 -24.48 -5.60
C ALA A 327 -23.55 -23.88 -5.85
N GLY A 328 -23.59 -22.69 -6.46
CA GLY A 328 -24.81 -21.92 -6.70
C GLY A 328 -25.38 -21.23 -5.46
N LYS A 329 -24.71 -21.31 -4.31
CA LYS A 329 -25.04 -20.55 -3.08
C LYS A 329 -24.02 -19.44 -2.86
N ARG A 330 -22.96 -19.69 -2.08
CA ARG A 330 -21.87 -18.70 -1.88
C ARG A 330 -20.84 -18.77 -2.99
N LEU A 331 -20.79 -19.89 -3.72
CA LEU A 331 -19.83 -20.14 -4.78
C LEU A 331 -20.52 -20.22 -6.14
N VAL A 332 -19.80 -19.77 -7.16
CA VAL A 332 -20.20 -19.81 -8.57
C VAL A 332 -18.99 -20.23 -9.40
N LYS A 333 -19.27 -20.83 -10.56
CA LYS A 333 -18.23 -21.34 -11.46
C LYS A 333 -17.57 -20.19 -12.24
N ALA A 334 -16.24 -20.13 -12.22
CA ALA A 334 -15.49 -19.22 -13.06
C ALA A 334 -15.51 -19.69 -14.52
N LEU A 335 -15.74 -18.76 -15.44
CA LEU A 335 -15.68 -19.03 -16.88
C LEU A 335 -14.21 -19.04 -17.33
N ASP A 336 -13.83 -20.05 -18.12
CA ASP A 336 -12.52 -20.13 -18.77
C ASP A 336 -12.63 -19.66 -20.22
N ARG A 337 -12.53 -18.34 -20.43
CA ARG A 337 -12.62 -17.71 -21.76
C ARG A 337 -11.48 -16.71 -21.94
N PRO A 338 -10.24 -17.16 -22.19
CA PRO A 338 -9.06 -16.30 -22.10
C PRO A 338 -9.09 -15.11 -23.05
N GLU A 339 -9.57 -15.31 -24.27
CA GLU A 339 -9.70 -14.22 -25.25
C GLU A 339 -10.72 -13.18 -24.80
N TYR A 340 -11.83 -13.59 -24.20
CA TYR A 340 -12.89 -12.67 -23.78
C TYR A 340 -12.61 -12.00 -22.42
N LEU A 341 -12.18 -12.76 -21.42
CA LEU A 341 -12.05 -12.31 -20.02
C LEU A 341 -10.63 -11.87 -19.63
N GLY A 342 -9.61 -12.24 -20.41
CA GLY A 342 -8.23 -11.87 -20.11
C GLY A 342 -7.55 -12.70 -19.03
N TYR A 343 -8.17 -13.79 -18.59
CA TYR A 343 -7.55 -14.78 -17.71
C TYR A 343 -7.88 -16.20 -18.17
N ARG A 344 -7.08 -17.16 -17.76
CA ARG A 344 -7.28 -18.60 -17.99
C ARG A 344 -7.16 -19.38 -16.69
N LEU A 345 -7.85 -20.51 -16.58
CA LEU A 345 -7.80 -21.36 -15.39
C LEU A 345 -6.74 -22.46 -15.56
N ASP A 346 -5.63 -22.36 -14.83
CA ASP A 346 -4.52 -23.34 -14.81
C ASP A 346 -4.54 -24.13 -13.47
N LEU A 347 -5.69 -24.76 -13.17
CA LEU A 347 -5.96 -25.42 -11.88
C LEU A 347 -5.43 -26.87 -11.83
N SER A 348 -4.86 -27.28 -10.70
CA SER A 348 -4.22 -28.61 -10.54
C SER A 348 -4.68 -29.37 -9.27
N PRO A 349 -5.94 -29.85 -9.20
CA PRO A 349 -6.40 -30.67 -8.08
C PRO A 349 -5.71 -32.04 -8.05
N ASN A 350 -5.72 -32.69 -6.87
CA ASN A 350 -5.18 -34.06 -6.71
C ASN A 350 -5.95 -35.12 -7.53
N SER A 351 -7.24 -34.90 -7.77
CA SER A 351 -8.10 -35.77 -8.57
C SER A 351 -8.79 -34.97 -9.68
N PRO A 352 -8.84 -35.47 -10.93
CA PRO A 352 -9.58 -34.82 -12.02
C PRO A 352 -11.08 -34.62 -11.71
N SER A 353 -11.67 -35.45 -10.83
CA SER A 353 -13.06 -35.31 -10.39
C SER A 353 -13.34 -34.05 -9.57
N ASP A 354 -12.30 -33.39 -9.08
CA ASP A 354 -12.40 -32.20 -8.22
C ASP A 354 -12.20 -30.90 -9.01
N LEU A 355 -11.87 -30.99 -10.30
CA LEU A 355 -11.59 -29.82 -11.14
C LEU A 355 -12.76 -28.82 -11.18
N GLU A 356 -14.00 -29.32 -11.19
CA GLU A 356 -15.17 -28.46 -11.15
C GLU A 356 -15.26 -27.67 -9.85
N ALA A 357 -15.07 -28.33 -8.70
CA ALA A 357 -15.07 -27.68 -7.39
C ALA A 357 -13.96 -26.61 -7.28
N PHE A 358 -12.77 -26.91 -7.79
CA PHE A 358 -11.63 -25.97 -7.78
C PHE A 358 -11.84 -24.79 -8.74
N SER A 359 -12.75 -24.91 -9.71
CA SER A 359 -13.09 -23.82 -10.63
C SER A 359 -14.13 -22.84 -10.07
N GLU A 360 -14.54 -23.01 -8.81
CA GLU A 360 -15.50 -22.15 -8.14
C GLU A 360 -14.85 -21.10 -7.25
N ALA A 361 -15.54 -19.98 -7.06
CA ALA A 361 -15.21 -18.96 -6.06
C ALA A 361 -16.44 -18.11 -5.78
N SER A 362 -16.36 -17.23 -4.79
CA SER A 362 -17.40 -16.23 -4.57
C SER A 362 -17.56 -15.32 -5.79
N PRO A 363 -18.79 -14.82 -6.08
CA PRO A 363 -19.01 -13.88 -7.19
C PRO A 363 -18.07 -12.68 -7.14
N ALA A 364 -17.83 -12.14 -5.94
CA ALA A 364 -16.92 -11.02 -5.73
C ALA A 364 -15.46 -11.36 -6.09
N ALA A 365 -14.96 -12.56 -5.76
CA ALA A 365 -13.60 -12.97 -6.11
C ALA A 365 -13.42 -13.08 -7.62
N ILE A 366 -14.36 -13.72 -8.32
CA ILE A 366 -14.31 -13.86 -9.80
C ILE A 366 -14.47 -12.51 -10.47
N GLY A 367 -15.36 -11.65 -9.97
CA GLY A 367 -15.52 -10.30 -10.48
C GLY A 367 -14.27 -9.44 -10.27
N THR A 368 -13.57 -9.61 -9.15
CA THR A 368 -12.28 -8.95 -8.89
C THR A 368 -11.23 -9.40 -9.89
N LEU A 369 -11.08 -10.71 -10.09
CA LEU A 369 -10.19 -11.31 -11.09
C LEU A 369 -10.50 -10.78 -12.50
N THR A 370 -11.78 -10.79 -12.88
CA THR A 370 -12.25 -10.32 -14.20
C THR A 370 -11.93 -8.83 -14.39
N TYR A 371 -12.15 -8.01 -13.36
CA TYR A 371 -11.86 -6.58 -13.40
C TYR A 371 -10.35 -6.29 -13.55
N ILE A 372 -9.51 -7.02 -12.80
CA ILE A 372 -8.05 -6.90 -12.91
C ILE A 372 -7.59 -7.28 -14.31
N ALA A 373 -8.03 -8.43 -14.82
CA ALA A 373 -7.68 -8.89 -16.16
C ALA A 373 -8.09 -7.87 -17.24
N PHE A 374 -9.29 -7.28 -17.12
CA PHE A 374 -9.77 -6.21 -17.98
C PHE A 374 -8.87 -4.95 -17.94
N GLU A 375 -8.63 -4.37 -16.76
CA GLU A 375 -7.83 -3.13 -16.66
C GLU A 375 -6.36 -3.38 -17.02
N THR A 376 -5.81 -4.56 -16.71
CA THR A 376 -4.45 -4.93 -17.11
C THR A 376 -4.34 -5.04 -18.63
N ARG A 377 -5.28 -5.71 -19.29
CA ARG A 377 -5.34 -5.78 -20.77
C ARG A 377 -5.47 -4.40 -21.39
N ARG A 378 -6.37 -3.57 -20.87
CA ARG A 378 -6.62 -2.23 -21.37
C ARG A 378 -5.38 -1.34 -21.25
N LEU A 379 -4.67 -1.40 -20.12
CA LEU A 379 -3.42 -0.68 -19.92
C LEU A 379 -2.31 -1.19 -20.85
N HIS A 380 -2.19 -2.51 -21.00
CA HIS A 380 -1.24 -3.09 -21.94
C HIS A 380 -1.49 -2.63 -23.38
N GLN A 381 -2.75 -2.63 -23.84
CA GLN A 381 -3.12 -2.16 -25.18
C GLN A 381 -2.70 -0.70 -25.42
N GLU A 382 -2.89 0.18 -24.43
CA GLU A 382 -2.46 1.57 -24.53
C GLU A 382 -0.92 1.71 -24.57
N MET A 383 -0.21 0.89 -23.80
CA MET A 383 1.26 0.90 -23.74
C MET A 383 1.95 0.26 -24.94
N ASN A 384 1.23 -0.46 -25.79
CA ASN A 384 1.79 -1.41 -26.74
C ASN A 384 1.78 -0.86 -28.19
N PRO A 385 2.80 -0.06 -28.58
CA PRO A 385 2.88 0.53 -29.92
C PRO A 385 3.10 -0.50 -31.03
N ARG A 386 3.41 -1.77 -30.69
CA ARG A 386 3.72 -2.83 -31.64
C ARG A 386 2.56 -3.79 -31.91
N GLY A 387 1.41 -3.60 -31.25
CA GLY A 387 0.23 -4.43 -31.44
C GLY A 387 0.41 -5.87 -30.97
N GLU A 388 1.30 -6.12 -30.00
CA GLU A 388 1.46 -7.42 -29.34
C GLU A 388 0.13 -7.89 -28.71
N LYS A 389 -0.19 -9.18 -28.81
CA LYS A 389 -1.42 -9.70 -28.20
C LYS A 389 -1.25 -9.82 -26.69
N PHE A 390 -2.25 -9.36 -25.95
CA PHE A 390 -2.28 -9.50 -24.49
C PHE A 390 -2.26 -10.98 -24.09
N ARG A 391 -1.29 -11.38 -23.26
CA ARG A 391 -1.24 -12.72 -22.68
C ARG A 391 -2.24 -12.83 -21.51
N PRO A 392 -3.22 -13.75 -21.56
CA PRO A 392 -4.15 -13.96 -20.45
C PRO A 392 -3.44 -14.30 -19.14
N LEU A 393 -3.95 -13.77 -18.03
CA LEU A 393 -3.44 -14.04 -16.69
C LEU A 393 -3.72 -15.50 -16.30
N ALA A 394 -2.69 -16.22 -15.83
CA ALA A 394 -2.82 -17.61 -15.42
C ALA A 394 -3.32 -17.69 -13.97
N VAL A 395 -4.53 -18.21 -13.77
CA VAL A 395 -5.15 -18.35 -12.44
C VAL A 395 -4.91 -19.77 -11.94
N THR A 396 -4.13 -19.90 -10.87
CA THR A 396 -3.68 -21.20 -10.37
C THR A 396 -4.50 -21.74 -9.21
N SER A 397 -5.18 -20.85 -8.48
CA SER A 397 -6.05 -21.23 -7.35
C SER A 397 -7.26 -20.30 -7.24
N LEU A 398 -8.41 -20.88 -6.89
CA LEU A 398 -9.65 -20.19 -6.55
C LEU A 398 -10.11 -20.67 -5.16
N VAL A 399 -11.21 -21.41 -5.04
CA VAL A 399 -11.55 -22.11 -3.79
C VAL A 399 -10.77 -23.43 -3.68
N GLU A 400 -10.23 -23.70 -2.50
CA GLU A 400 -9.54 -24.96 -2.20
C GLU A 400 -9.96 -25.50 -0.83
N PRO A 401 -10.10 -26.82 -0.67
CA PRO A 401 -10.43 -27.40 0.63
C PRO A 401 -9.22 -27.37 1.57
N ALA A 402 -9.46 -27.16 2.86
CA ALA A 402 -8.40 -27.06 3.86
C ALA A 402 -7.43 -28.26 3.90
N ALA A 403 -7.90 -29.47 3.57
CA ALA A 403 -7.03 -30.64 3.47
C ALA A 403 -5.97 -30.49 2.36
N TYR A 404 -6.36 -29.93 1.21
CA TYR A 404 -5.46 -29.69 0.08
C TYR A 404 -4.46 -28.56 0.38
N SER A 405 -4.93 -27.43 0.88
CA SER A 405 -4.05 -26.28 1.16
C SER A 405 -3.01 -26.58 2.24
N ARG A 406 -3.33 -27.43 3.24
CA ARG A 406 -2.34 -27.92 4.23
C ARG A 406 -1.28 -28.82 3.61
N GLN A 407 -1.61 -29.57 2.57
CA GLN A 407 -0.66 -30.45 1.88
C GLN A 407 0.37 -29.64 1.09
N LEU A 408 -0.07 -28.56 0.42
CA LEU A 408 0.84 -27.69 -0.34
C LEU A 408 1.79 -26.90 0.56
N GLY A 409 1.40 -26.63 1.81
CA GLY A 409 2.23 -25.90 2.77
C GLY A 409 2.53 -24.46 2.36
N GLN A 410 1.74 -23.91 1.44
CA GLN A 410 1.79 -22.51 1.04
C GLN A 410 1.39 -21.61 2.20
N ARG A 411 1.97 -20.41 2.25
CA ARG A 411 1.83 -19.53 3.41
C ARG A 411 0.41 -19.00 3.52
N GLU A 412 -0.18 -18.61 2.40
CA GLU A 412 -1.53 -18.04 2.34
C GLU A 412 -2.59 -19.07 1.92
N GLY A 413 -2.19 -20.33 1.69
CA GLY A 413 -3.04 -21.39 1.16
C GLY A 413 -4.37 -21.59 1.89
N LEU A 414 -4.40 -21.48 3.22
CA LEU A 414 -5.63 -21.63 4.01
C LEU A 414 -6.69 -20.56 3.68
N SER A 415 -6.30 -19.41 3.14
CA SER A 415 -7.24 -18.34 2.76
C SER A 415 -8.17 -18.78 1.63
N HIS A 416 -7.74 -19.71 0.76
CA HIS A 416 -8.57 -20.26 -0.32
C HIS A 416 -9.79 -21.03 0.18
N CYS A 417 -9.77 -21.51 1.44
CA CYS A 417 -10.90 -22.15 2.09
C CYS A 417 -12.08 -21.21 2.37
N SER A 418 -11.93 -19.91 2.06
CA SER A 418 -13.03 -18.92 2.10
C SER A 418 -13.76 -18.76 0.77
N GLY A 419 -13.15 -19.15 -0.35
CA GLY A 419 -13.63 -18.82 -1.69
C GLY A 419 -13.57 -17.33 -2.05
N GLN A 420 -12.90 -16.49 -1.25
CA GLN A 420 -12.85 -15.03 -1.44
C GLN A 420 -11.53 -14.52 -2.04
N VAL A 421 -10.57 -15.41 -2.24
CA VAL A 421 -9.23 -15.13 -2.73
C VAL A 421 -8.90 -16.02 -3.91
N PHE A 422 -7.92 -15.59 -4.69
CA PHE A 422 -7.42 -16.32 -5.84
C PHE A 422 -5.95 -15.98 -6.08
N ASP A 423 -5.31 -16.85 -6.85
CA ASP A 423 -3.88 -16.76 -7.14
C ASP A 423 -3.63 -16.56 -8.63
N ILE A 424 -2.69 -15.67 -8.96
CA ILE A 424 -2.21 -15.44 -10.32
C ILE A 424 -0.73 -15.76 -10.40
N ASP A 425 -0.39 -16.76 -11.23
CA ASP A 425 0.99 -17.03 -11.64
C ASP A 425 1.43 -16.00 -12.69
N TYR A 426 2.49 -15.27 -12.36
CA TYR A 426 3.09 -14.28 -13.25
C TYR A 426 4.46 -14.69 -13.79
N ALA A 427 4.96 -15.90 -13.50
CA ALA A 427 6.29 -16.38 -13.92
C ALA A 427 6.51 -16.27 -15.44
N SER A 428 5.43 -16.46 -16.20
CA SER A 428 5.45 -16.46 -17.65
C SER A 428 4.97 -15.16 -18.30
N LEU A 429 4.57 -14.15 -17.51
CA LEU A 429 4.15 -12.86 -18.05
C LEU A 429 5.35 -12.08 -18.60
N PRO A 430 5.27 -11.54 -19.83
CA PRO A 430 6.29 -10.63 -20.32
C PRO A 430 6.39 -9.37 -19.44
N PRO A 431 7.53 -8.66 -19.46
CA PRO A 431 7.75 -7.51 -18.58
C PRO A 431 6.69 -6.41 -18.67
N GLY A 432 6.12 -6.17 -19.87
CA GLY A 432 5.09 -5.16 -20.09
C GLY A 432 3.76 -5.50 -19.40
N GLU A 433 3.26 -6.72 -19.56
CA GLU A 433 2.05 -7.18 -18.87
C GLU A 433 2.26 -7.29 -17.36
N LEU A 434 3.43 -7.73 -16.91
CA LEU A 434 3.75 -7.75 -15.48
C LEU A 434 3.73 -6.35 -14.88
N GLU A 435 4.28 -5.35 -15.59
CA GLU A 435 4.18 -3.95 -15.20
C GLU A 435 2.73 -3.48 -15.13
N CYS A 436 1.92 -3.78 -16.15
CA CYS A 436 0.49 -3.43 -16.17
C CYS A 436 -0.26 -4.05 -14.99
N LEU A 437 -0.04 -5.35 -14.74
CA LEU A 437 -0.67 -6.10 -13.65
C LEU A 437 -0.31 -5.48 -12.30
N ARG A 438 0.98 -5.25 -12.07
CA ARG A 438 1.48 -4.64 -10.83
C ARG A 438 0.95 -3.22 -10.65
N PHE A 439 0.84 -2.44 -11.73
CA PHE A 439 0.28 -1.11 -11.65
C PHE A 439 -1.20 -1.16 -11.25
N VAL A 440 -2.02 -1.96 -11.94
CA VAL A 440 -3.46 -2.09 -11.67
C VAL A 440 -3.72 -2.58 -10.25
N LEU A 441 -2.99 -3.59 -9.78
CA LEU A 441 -3.11 -4.10 -8.41
C LEU A 441 -2.76 -3.02 -7.37
N ASN A 442 -1.66 -2.28 -7.59
CA ASN A 442 -1.31 -1.17 -6.72
C ASN A 442 -2.38 -0.07 -6.75
N ASP A 443 -2.87 0.29 -7.94
CA ASP A 443 -3.84 1.37 -8.12
C ASP A 443 -5.17 1.08 -7.39
N LEU A 444 -5.72 -0.12 -7.59
CA LEU A 444 -6.92 -0.59 -6.87
C LEU A 444 -6.65 -0.78 -5.37
N GLY A 445 -5.44 -1.21 -5.01
CA GLY A 445 -5.00 -1.31 -3.63
C GLY A 445 -4.95 0.07 -2.95
N TRP A 446 -4.38 1.09 -3.58
CA TRP A 446 -4.30 2.43 -3.00
C TRP A 446 -5.68 3.04 -2.77
N ASP A 447 -6.66 2.75 -3.63
CA ASP A 447 -8.05 3.16 -3.44
C ASP A 447 -8.84 2.29 -2.43
N GLY A 448 -8.26 1.19 -1.94
CA GLY A 448 -8.88 0.34 -0.91
C GLY A 448 -9.80 -0.77 -1.44
N TYR A 449 -9.80 -1.02 -2.75
CA TYR A 449 -10.66 -2.04 -3.37
C TYR A 449 -10.16 -3.46 -3.15
N LEU A 450 -8.84 -3.65 -3.07
CA LEU A 450 -8.24 -4.98 -2.92
C LEU A 450 -6.96 -4.97 -2.07
N GLY A 451 -6.48 -6.17 -1.79
CA GLY A 451 -5.18 -6.45 -1.19
C GLY A 451 -4.53 -7.59 -1.96
N PHE A 452 -3.21 -7.58 -2.03
CA PHE A 452 -2.44 -8.65 -2.63
C PHE A 452 -1.09 -8.82 -1.93
N VAL A 453 -0.53 -10.03 -2.00
CA VAL A 453 0.81 -10.37 -1.50
C VAL A 453 1.47 -11.40 -2.42
N GLU A 454 2.79 -11.53 -2.32
CA GLU A 454 3.49 -12.67 -2.91
C GLU A 454 3.22 -13.91 -2.05
N ASP A 455 2.84 -15.02 -2.68
CA ASP A 455 2.87 -16.35 -2.07
C ASP A 455 3.83 -17.27 -2.83
N GLY A 456 5.10 -17.21 -2.46
CA GLY A 456 6.19 -17.85 -3.18
C GLY A 456 6.96 -16.88 -4.08
N ARG A 457 7.56 -17.39 -5.15
CA ARG A 457 8.46 -16.60 -6.01
C ARG A 457 7.73 -15.80 -7.08
N ASP A 458 6.75 -16.43 -7.73
CA ASP A 458 6.14 -15.94 -8.97
C ASP A 458 4.60 -16.01 -8.93
N ASN A 459 4.01 -15.97 -7.73
CA ASN A 459 2.57 -16.10 -7.53
C ASN A 459 2.02 -14.98 -6.63
N LEU A 460 0.90 -14.40 -7.06
CA LEU A 460 0.19 -13.31 -6.42
C LEU A 460 -1.10 -13.80 -5.78
N HIS A 461 -1.17 -13.74 -4.45
CA HIS A 461 -2.38 -14.03 -3.69
C HIS A 461 -3.23 -12.76 -3.53
N ILE A 462 -4.46 -12.75 -4.04
CA ILE A 462 -5.29 -11.55 -4.21
C ILE A 462 -6.70 -11.76 -3.63
N GLY A 463 -7.27 -10.70 -3.04
CA GLY A 463 -8.68 -10.65 -2.63
C GLY A 463 -9.21 -9.21 -2.54
N CYS A 464 -10.52 -9.05 -2.75
CA CYS A 464 -11.18 -7.75 -2.61
C CYS A 464 -11.44 -7.40 -1.14
N SER A 465 -11.59 -6.10 -0.86
CA SER A 465 -12.00 -5.63 0.46
C SER A 465 -13.47 -5.98 0.72
N PRO A 466 -13.87 -6.23 1.98
CA PRO A 466 -15.27 -6.51 2.32
C PRO A 466 -16.25 -5.47 1.77
N ALA A 467 -15.87 -4.18 1.81
CA ALA A 467 -16.67 -3.07 1.32
C ALA A 467 -16.80 -3.00 -0.22
N SER A 468 -15.98 -3.75 -0.96
CA SER A 468 -15.99 -3.78 -2.43
C SER A 468 -16.63 -5.04 -3.01
N ARG A 469 -17.10 -5.96 -2.16
CA ARG A 469 -17.66 -7.25 -2.59
C ARG A 469 -18.86 -7.07 -3.51
N ASP A 470 -19.80 -6.17 -3.18
CA ASP A 470 -20.99 -5.92 -4.00
C ASP A 470 -20.64 -5.33 -5.37
N PHE A 471 -19.65 -4.42 -5.42
CA PHE A 471 -19.15 -3.86 -6.66
C PHE A 471 -18.59 -4.96 -7.57
N PHE A 472 -17.71 -5.81 -7.04
CA PHE A 472 -17.13 -6.88 -7.85
C PHE A 472 -18.11 -8.01 -8.16
N ALA A 473 -19.07 -8.32 -7.29
CA ALA A 473 -20.15 -9.24 -7.61
C ALA A 473 -20.97 -8.75 -8.80
N THR A 474 -21.24 -7.43 -8.87
CA THR A 474 -21.89 -6.81 -10.04
C THR A 474 -21.05 -6.97 -11.31
N VAL A 475 -19.72 -6.77 -11.23
CA VAL A 475 -18.82 -7.00 -12.38
C VAL A 475 -18.86 -8.46 -12.85
N PHE A 476 -18.97 -9.42 -11.93
CA PHE A 476 -19.18 -10.82 -12.29
C PHE A 476 -20.53 -11.05 -12.98
N GLU A 477 -21.61 -10.46 -12.48
CA GLU A 477 -22.93 -10.55 -13.13
C GLU A 477 -22.90 -9.99 -14.56
N GLU A 478 -22.16 -8.92 -14.83
CA GLU A 478 -21.98 -8.40 -16.20
C GLU A 478 -21.21 -9.35 -17.11
N SER A 479 -20.17 -9.99 -16.57
CA SER A 479 -19.33 -10.92 -17.35
C SER A 479 -20.08 -12.18 -17.73
N VAL A 480 -21.02 -12.61 -16.89
CA VAL A 480 -21.94 -13.71 -17.17
C VAL A 480 -23.15 -13.25 -17.98
N GLY A 481 -23.76 -12.11 -17.69
CA GLY A 481 -24.98 -11.61 -18.35
C GLY A 481 -24.77 -11.20 -19.82
N SER A 482 -23.53 -10.85 -20.19
CA SER A 482 -23.12 -10.73 -21.60
C SER A 482 -23.28 -12.06 -22.39
N ARG A 483 -23.58 -13.18 -21.72
CA ARG A 483 -23.96 -14.47 -22.32
C ARG A 483 -25.38 -14.48 -22.88
N ASP A 484 -26.33 -13.80 -22.23
CA ASP A 484 -27.75 -13.87 -22.61
C ASP A 484 -28.12 -12.83 -23.68
N ALA A 485 -27.36 -11.73 -23.77
CA ALA A 485 -27.51 -10.76 -24.86
C ALA A 485 -26.95 -11.25 -26.21
N PHE A 486 -26.12 -12.31 -26.20
CA PHE A 486 -25.39 -12.79 -27.38
C PHE A 486 -25.47 -14.31 -27.54
N GLY A 487 -26.69 -14.84 -27.49
CA GLY A 487 -27.02 -16.14 -28.08
C GLY A 487 -26.53 -17.36 -27.30
N GLY A 488 -27.47 -18.01 -26.60
CA GLY A 488 -27.37 -19.44 -26.38
C GLY A 488 -27.29 -20.17 -27.72
N ASN A 489 -26.29 -21.03 -27.84
CA ASN A 489 -26.33 -22.28 -28.58
C ASN A 489 -25.74 -23.36 -27.68
#